data_AF-A0A938J2H4-F1
#
_entry.id   AF-A0A938J2H4-F1
#
_cell.length_a   1.000
_cell.length_b   1.000
_cell.length_c   1.000
_cell.angle_alpha   90.00
_cell.angle_beta   90.00
_cell.angle_gamma   90.00
#
_symmetry.space_group_name_H-M   'P 1'
#
loop_
_entity.id
_entity.type
_entity.pdbx_description
1 polymer ?
#
loop_
_entity_poly.entity_id
_entity_poly.type
_entity_poly.pdbx_seq_one_letter_code
_entity_poly.pdbx_strand_id
1 'polypeptide(L)'
;MLGDIASWVIPLADSPDTTVLLTRQRDSAAPRRVYRADTVDGTLAVGQCGPTMPDLTPTTETITLVCTHGRRDQCCAVLGRPLFDVVDGGRESSHIGGHRFAPTVLMLPAGIVLGRCEAANWQGLRSLGPDALAHYRGRTGLDAPAQVADAEARRIWGLGLVEPLELTRESKSAQVRFHVGYRGMGLDIAVEPFKQSSIPSCGQEPEVTTAWRVTAKP
;
A
#
# COMPACT_ATOMS: atom_id res chain seq x y z
N MET A 1 -26.98 -0.88 6.55
CA MET A 1 -26.77 0.28 7.45
C MET A 1 -25.27 0.55 7.50
N LEU A 2 -24.76 1.55 6.76
CA LEU A 2 -23.32 1.85 6.73
C LEU A 2 -22.82 2.60 8.00
N GLY A 3 -23.75 2.94 8.91
CA GLY A 3 -23.51 3.75 10.10
C GLY A 3 -22.75 3.08 11.25
N ASP A 4 -22.60 1.76 11.25
CA ASP A 4 -21.88 1.04 12.33
C ASP A 4 -20.53 0.46 11.88
N ILE A 5 -20.07 0.85 10.68
CA ILE A 5 -18.94 0.22 10.03
C ILE A 5 -17.64 0.83 10.56
N ALA A 6 -16.96 0.08 11.44
CA ALA A 6 -15.53 0.22 11.71
C ALA A 6 -14.77 0.33 10.38
N SER A 7 -13.75 1.17 10.28
CA SER A 7 -12.95 1.32 9.05
C SER A 7 -12.50 -0.05 8.54
N TRP A 8 -13.14 -0.60 7.51
CA TRP A 8 -12.68 -1.81 6.86
C TRP A 8 -12.08 -1.40 5.54
N VAL A 9 -10.77 -1.59 5.37
CA VAL A 9 -10.22 -1.76 4.03
C VAL A 9 -10.74 -3.12 3.54
N ILE A 10 -11.90 -3.13 2.89
CA ILE A 10 -12.46 -4.33 2.28
C ILE A 10 -11.89 -4.40 0.86
N PRO A 11 -11.00 -5.36 0.54
CA PRO A 11 -10.85 -5.76 -0.85
C PRO A 11 -12.19 -6.37 -1.27
N LEU A 12 -12.92 -5.72 -2.18
CA LEU A 12 -14.14 -6.31 -2.75
C LEU A 12 -13.73 -7.54 -3.56
N ALA A 13 -14.20 -8.71 -3.14
CA ALA A 13 -13.81 -10.00 -3.70
C ALA A 13 -14.11 -10.17 -5.20
N ASP A 14 -14.91 -9.28 -5.80
CA ASP A 14 -15.43 -9.39 -7.16
C ASP A 14 -15.01 -8.25 -8.11
N SER A 15 -14.00 -7.44 -7.75
CA SER A 15 -13.46 -6.40 -8.65
C SER A 15 -11.92 -6.43 -8.67
N PRO A 16 -11.28 -6.86 -9.77
CA PRO A 16 -9.82 -7.01 -9.85
C PRO A 16 -9.08 -5.65 -9.80
N ASP A 17 -9.77 -4.53 -10.08
CA ASP A 17 -9.18 -3.19 -10.20
C ASP A 17 -9.38 -2.33 -8.93
N THR A 18 -9.30 -3.00 -7.78
CA THR A 18 -9.19 -2.50 -6.39
C THR A 18 -9.98 -1.24 -6.02
N THR A 19 -11.14 -1.44 -5.39
CA THR A 19 -11.93 -0.41 -4.68
C THR A 19 -11.70 -0.48 -3.17
N VAL A 20 -11.31 0.64 -2.52
CA VAL A 20 -11.16 0.73 -1.05
C VAL A 20 -12.21 1.67 -0.46
N LEU A 21 -13.15 1.12 0.33
CA LEU A 21 -14.11 1.86 1.15
C LEU A 21 -13.47 2.24 2.49
N LEU A 22 -13.55 3.50 2.92
CA LEU A 22 -12.98 3.95 4.19
C LEU A 22 -14.02 4.62 5.05
N THR A 23 -14.19 4.16 6.30
CA THR A 23 -15.07 4.81 7.28
C THR A 23 -14.43 4.83 8.67
N ARG A 24 -13.67 5.88 9.02
CA ARG A 24 -13.59 6.31 10.43
C ARG A 24 -13.09 7.75 10.60
N GLN A 25 -13.77 8.46 11.50
CA GLN A 25 -13.29 9.71 12.12
C GLN A 25 -13.20 9.53 13.63
N ARG A 26 -12.20 10.16 14.24
CA ARG A 26 -11.97 10.20 15.70
C ARG A 26 -12.83 11.28 16.37
N ASP A 27 -13.26 12.28 15.60
CA ASP A 27 -14.18 13.34 16.00
C ASP A 27 -15.62 12.97 15.60
N SER A 28 -16.53 12.95 16.57
CA SER A 28 -17.95 12.66 16.37
C SER A 28 -18.72 13.79 15.68
N ALA A 29 -18.18 15.01 15.68
CA ALA A 29 -18.81 16.19 15.08
C ALA A 29 -18.51 16.33 13.58
N ALA A 30 -17.46 15.68 13.07
CA ALA A 30 -17.08 15.77 11.68
C ALA A 30 -17.93 14.83 10.78
N PRO A 31 -18.22 15.22 9.52
CA PRO A 31 -19.04 14.40 8.63
C PRO A 31 -18.27 13.16 8.16
N ARG A 32 -18.82 11.98 8.44
CA ARG A 32 -18.30 10.70 7.97
C ARG A 32 -18.26 10.68 6.44
N ARG A 33 -17.13 10.28 5.88
CA ARG A 33 -16.91 10.18 4.43
C ARG A 33 -16.72 8.74 3.99
N VAL A 34 -17.06 8.49 2.73
CA VAL A 34 -16.76 7.30 1.96
C VAL A 34 -15.75 7.68 0.90
N TYR A 35 -14.71 6.86 0.73
CA TYR A 35 -13.75 7.00 -0.36
C TYR A 35 -13.86 5.79 -1.28
N ARG A 36 -13.56 6.00 -2.56
CA ARG A 36 -13.32 4.96 -3.55
C ARG A 36 -12.03 5.34 -4.27
N ALA A 37 -11.00 4.53 -4.06
CA ALA A 37 -9.78 4.62 -4.85
C ALA A 37 -9.83 3.57 -5.96
N ASP A 38 -9.34 3.93 -7.14
CA ASP A 38 -8.91 3.03 -8.20
C ASP A 38 -7.40 3.18 -8.33
N THR A 39 -6.65 2.13 -8.01
CA THR A 39 -5.19 2.20 -7.99
C THR A 39 -4.55 1.96 -9.36
N VAL A 40 -5.33 1.52 -10.35
CA VAL A 40 -4.87 1.33 -11.73
C VAL A 40 -4.90 2.67 -12.44
N ASP A 41 -6.03 3.35 -12.40
CA ASP A 41 -6.22 4.66 -13.03
C ASP A 41 -5.70 5.81 -12.14
N GLY A 42 -5.29 5.51 -10.90
CA GLY A 42 -4.80 6.49 -9.94
C GLY A 42 -5.86 7.51 -9.51
N THR A 43 -7.14 7.13 -9.55
CA THR A 43 -8.25 8.04 -9.24
C THR A 43 -8.77 7.86 -7.82
N LEU A 44 -9.27 8.95 -7.25
CA LEU A 44 -9.96 8.96 -5.96
C LEU A 44 -11.29 9.69 -6.10
N ALA A 45 -12.34 9.13 -5.51
CA ALA A 45 -13.63 9.78 -5.38
C ALA A 45 -14.13 9.73 -3.93
N VAL A 46 -14.91 10.72 -3.53
CA VAL A 46 -15.39 10.92 -2.15
C VAL A 46 -16.89 11.21 -2.13
N GLY A 47 -17.57 10.69 -1.10
CA GLY A 47 -18.98 10.97 -0.81
C GLY A 47 -19.26 11.00 0.70
N GLN A 48 -20.46 11.45 1.09
CA GLN A 48 -20.87 11.45 2.50
C GLN A 48 -21.46 10.10 2.91
N CYS A 49 -21.09 9.58 4.07
CA CYS A 49 -21.64 8.33 4.56
C CYS A 49 -23.13 8.51 4.92
N GLY A 50 -23.99 7.63 4.40
CA GLY A 50 -25.44 7.64 4.64
C GLY A 50 -26.01 6.23 4.84
N PRO A 51 -27.35 6.07 4.87
CA PRO A 51 -27.98 4.76 4.93
C PRO A 51 -27.74 3.92 3.66
N THR A 52 -27.48 4.59 2.53
CA THR A 52 -27.18 4.04 1.21
C THR A 52 -25.78 4.48 0.74
N MET A 53 -25.27 3.85 -0.32
CA MET A 53 -24.05 4.33 -0.99
C MET A 53 -24.29 5.75 -1.53
N PRO A 54 -23.40 6.72 -1.25
CA PRO A 54 -23.52 8.07 -1.77
C PRO A 54 -23.06 8.16 -3.23
N ASP A 55 -23.50 9.22 -3.89
CA ASP A 55 -22.83 9.69 -5.10
C ASP A 55 -21.40 10.09 -4.74
N LEU A 56 -20.45 9.62 -5.56
CA LEU A 56 -19.02 9.88 -5.36
C LEU A 56 -18.56 10.95 -6.34
N THR A 57 -17.91 11.99 -5.82
CA THR A 57 -17.31 13.05 -6.62
C THR A 57 -15.81 12.84 -6.71
N PRO A 58 -15.19 12.92 -7.90
CA PRO A 58 -13.73 12.87 -8.03
C PRO A 58 -13.03 13.91 -7.16
N THR A 59 -11.87 13.57 -6.63
CA THR A 59 -11.05 14.44 -5.79
C THR A 59 -9.56 14.22 -6.07
N THR A 60 -8.76 15.25 -5.81
CA THR A 60 -7.29 15.20 -5.86
C THR A 60 -6.67 14.99 -4.48
N GLU A 61 -7.48 14.75 -3.44
CA GLU A 61 -7.01 14.45 -2.09
C GLU A 61 -6.11 13.21 -2.08
N THR A 62 -5.01 13.27 -1.33
CA THR A 62 -4.23 12.08 -0.99
C THR A 62 -4.67 11.58 0.38
N ILE A 63 -5.02 10.30 0.48
CA ILE A 63 -5.44 9.70 1.74
C ILE A 63 -4.29 8.88 2.29
N THR A 64 -3.78 9.29 3.46
CA THR A 64 -2.78 8.54 4.22
C THR A 64 -3.46 7.77 5.34
N LEU A 65 -3.38 6.44 5.26
CA LEU A 65 -3.93 5.52 6.25
C LEU A 65 -2.82 4.97 7.12
N VAL A 66 -2.94 5.12 8.43
CA VAL A 66 -2.02 4.50 9.41
C VAL A 66 -2.74 3.37 10.12
N CYS A 67 -2.19 2.17 10.04
CA CYS A 67 -2.72 1.04 10.79
C CYS A 67 -2.41 1.22 12.28
N THR A 68 -3.46 1.43 13.08
CA THR A 68 -3.39 1.50 14.56
C THR A 68 -4.11 0.31 15.21
N HIS A 69 -4.44 -0.72 14.42
CA HIS A 69 -5.20 -1.87 14.88
C HIS A 69 -4.34 -2.88 15.65
N GLY A 70 -4.80 -3.26 16.85
CA GLY A 70 -4.04 -4.12 17.78
C GLY A 70 -4.57 -5.54 18.00
N ARG A 71 -5.74 -5.93 17.43
CA ARG A 71 -6.32 -7.26 17.74
C ARG A 71 -5.62 -8.42 17.04
N ARG A 72 -5.15 -8.21 15.80
CA ARG A 72 -4.40 -9.23 15.04
C ARG A 72 -2.94 -9.30 15.46
N ASP A 73 -2.32 -8.13 15.67
CA ASP A 73 -0.94 -7.96 16.09
C ASP A 73 -0.83 -6.61 16.82
N GLN A 74 -0.20 -6.59 17.99
CA GLN A 74 -0.10 -5.40 18.83
C GLN A 74 0.90 -4.37 18.29
N CYS A 75 1.88 -4.76 17.46
CA CYS A 75 2.92 -3.87 16.96
C CYS A 75 2.36 -2.67 16.20
N CYS A 76 1.30 -2.83 15.40
CA CYS A 76 0.66 -1.70 14.73
C CYS A 76 -0.04 -0.74 15.70
N ALA A 77 -0.65 -1.25 16.78
CA ALA A 77 -1.24 -0.38 17.80
C ALA A 77 -0.17 0.41 18.57
N VAL A 78 0.94 -0.25 18.93
CA VAL A 78 2.04 0.35 19.71
C VAL A 78 2.85 1.34 18.87
N LEU A 79 3.29 0.94 17.67
CA LEU A 79 4.18 1.74 16.82
C LEU A 79 3.42 2.69 15.88
N GLY A 80 2.18 2.33 15.50
CA GLY A 80 1.39 3.13 14.57
C GLY A 80 0.77 4.35 15.21
N ARG A 81 0.51 4.34 16.52
CA ARG A 81 -0.08 5.49 17.22
C ARG A 81 0.85 6.71 17.23
N PRO A 82 2.14 6.61 17.64
CA PRO A 82 3.08 7.73 17.53
C PRO A 82 3.23 8.27 16.11
N LEU A 83 3.23 7.37 15.10
CA LEU A 83 3.28 7.77 13.69
C LEU A 83 2.02 8.54 13.28
N PHE A 84 0.84 8.05 13.65
CA PHE A 84 -0.44 8.69 13.35
C PHE A 84 -0.49 10.13 13.89
N ASP A 85 0.04 10.37 15.08
CA ASP A 85 0.02 11.69 15.71
C ASP A 85 0.86 12.74 14.97
N VAL A 86 1.81 12.34 14.11
CA VAL A 86 2.62 13.24 13.27
C VAL A 86 2.19 13.27 11.80
N VAL A 87 1.23 12.43 11.40
CA VAL A 87 0.71 12.38 10.04
C VAL A 87 -0.43 13.39 9.89
N ASP A 88 -0.11 14.55 9.35
CA ASP A 88 -1.11 15.58 9.07
C ASP A 88 -2.18 15.08 8.09
N GLY A 89 -3.44 15.32 8.41
CA GLY A 89 -4.59 14.80 7.66
C GLY A 89 -4.72 13.26 7.64
N GLY A 90 -3.90 12.54 8.41
CA GLY A 90 -3.88 11.09 8.47
C GLY A 90 -5.20 10.50 8.98
N ARG A 91 -5.51 9.28 8.52
CA ARG A 91 -6.69 8.52 8.99
C ARG A 91 -6.24 7.20 9.60
N GLU A 92 -6.87 6.81 10.70
CA GLU A 92 -6.68 5.48 11.27
C GLU A 92 -7.32 4.43 10.38
N SER A 93 -6.70 3.26 10.30
CA SER A 93 -7.21 2.12 9.55
C SER A 93 -7.25 0.84 10.38
N SER A 94 -8.11 -0.09 9.99
CA SER A 94 -8.02 -1.49 10.42
C SER A 94 -6.73 -2.13 9.92
N HIS A 95 -6.56 -3.42 10.20
CA HIS A 95 -5.45 -4.20 9.66
C HIS A 95 -5.40 -4.11 8.13
N ILE A 96 -4.28 -3.62 7.59
CA ILE A 96 -4.01 -3.49 6.13
C ILE A 96 -3.02 -4.56 5.63
N GLY A 97 -2.71 -5.58 6.44
CA GLY A 97 -1.73 -6.61 6.10
C GLY A 97 -0.27 -6.19 6.34
N GLY A 98 0.59 -7.18 6.61
CA GLY A 98 2.04 -6.99 6.78
C GLY A 98 2.45 -6.41 8.13
N HIS A 99 1.80 -6.82 9.22
CA HIS A 99 2.15 -6.40 10.59
C HIS A 99 3.59 -6.74 11.00
N ARG A 100 4.26 -7.71 10.35
CA ARG A 100 5.73 -7.92 10.51
C ARG A 100 6.58 -6.71 10.12
N PHE A 101 5.99 -5.76 9.40
CA PHE A 101 6.58 -4.50 8.99
C PHE A 101 5.91 -3.31 9.68
N ALA A 102 5.30 -3.52 10.85
CA ALA A 102 4.63 -2.46 11.58
C ALA A 102 5.60 -1.28 11.88
N PRO A 103 5.08 -0.04 11.92
CA PRO A 103 3.73 0.32 11.52
C PRO A 103 3.60 0.34 10.00
N THR A 104 2.40 0.04 9.51
CA THR A 104 2.09 0.02 8.07
C THR A 104 1.27 1.24 7.69
N VAL A 105 1.64 1.88 6.58
CA VAL A 105 0.94 3.03 6.01
C VAL A 105 0.47 2.69 4.60
N LEU A 106 -0.75 3.10 4.23
CA LEU A 106 -1.26 3.02 2.85
C LEU A 106 -1.59 4.43 2.36
N MET A 107 -1.05 4.81 1.20
CA MET A 107 -1.30 6.10 0.56
C MET A 107 -2.11 5.91 -0.74
N LEU A 108 -3.30 6.50 -0.78
CA LEU A 108 -4.23 6.48 -1.92
C LEU A 108 -4.27 7.85 -2.60
N PRO A 109 -4.54 7.91 -3.92
CA PRO A 109 -4.92 6.79 -4.81
C PRO A 109 -3.76 5.98 -5.36
N ALA A 110 -2.51 6.38 -5.11
CA ALA A 110 -1.32 5.69 -5.65
C ALA A 110 -1.18 4.21 -5.22
N GLY A 111 -1.92 3.78 -4.19
CA GLY A 111 -1.91 2.41 -3.70
C GLY A 111 -0.60 2.02 -3.02
N ILE A 112 0.24 2.99 -2.64
CA ILE A 112 1.59 2.75 -2.10
C ILE A 112 1.47 2.27 -0.66
N VAL A 113 2.07 1.12 -0.37
CA VAL A 113 2.16 0.57 0.99
C VAL A 113 3.57 0.80 1.51
N LEU A 114 3.68 1.42 2.68
CA LEU A 114 4.92 1.55 3.43
C LEU A 114 4.89 0.69 4.70
N GLY A 115 6.07 0.30 5.17
CA GLY A 115 6.27 -0.38 6.44
C GLY A 115 7.48 0.18 7.19
N ARG A 116 7.55 -0.12 8.49
CA ARG A 116 8.62 0.33 9.39
C ARG A 116 8.79 1.86 9.38
N CYS A 117 7.71 2.58 9.17
CA CYS A 117 7.73 4.04 9.21
C CYS A 117 7.83 4.50 10.67
N GLU A 118 8.62 5.53 10.94
CA GLU A 118 8.77 6.07 12.29
C GLU A 118 8.28 7.51 12.32
N ALA A 119 7.76 7.96 13.45
CA ALA A 119 7.32 9.34 13.60
C ALA A 119 8.47 10.33 13.30
N ALA A 120 9.70 9.96 13.67
CA ALA A 120 10.90 10.77 13.46
C ALA A 120 11.28 10.96 11.99
N ASN A 121 10.97 10.00 11.10
CA ASN A 121 11.35 10.05 9.68
C ASN A 121 10.18 10.33 8.72
N TRP A 122 8.94 10.40 9.24
CA TRP A 122 7.73 10.59 8.44
C TRP A 122 7.81 11.80 7.49
N GLN A 123 8.39 12.91 7.96
CA GLN A 123 8.51 14.14 7.19
C GLN A 123 9.31 13.95 5.89
N GLY A 124 10.32 13.08 5.89
CA GLY A 124 11.07 12.70 4.69
C GLY A 124 10.28 11.70 3.83
N LEU A 125 9.67 10.70 4.46
CA LEU A 125 8.96 9.62 3.76
C LEU A 125 7.69 10.09 3.03
N ARG A 126 6.96 11.07 3.56
CA ARG A 126 5.71 11.57 2.96
C ARG A 126 5.90 12.19 1.57
N SER A 127 7.13 12.60 1.23
CA SER A 127 7.48 13.09 -0.10
C SER A 127 7.47 11.97 -1.14
N LEU A 128 7.55 10.71 -0.71
CA LEU A 128 7.63 9.53 -1.55
C LEU A 128 8.80 9.60 -2.55
N GLY A 129 9.88 10.31 -2.18
CA GLY A 129 11.12 10.35 -2.94
C GLY A 129 11.87 9.01 -2.95
N PRO A 130 13.03 8.93 -3.63
CA PRO A 130 13.81 7.69 -3.75
C PRO A 130 14.16 7.05 -2.40
N ASP A 131 14.41 7.85 -1.36
CA ASP A 131 14.72 7.37 -0.01
C ASP A 131 13.55 6.58 0.64
N ALA A 132 12.31 6.81 0.19
CA ALA A 132 11.16 6.06 0.67
C ALA A 132 11.16 4.59 0.22
N LEU A 133 11.99 4.22 -0.76
CA LEU A 133 12.10 2.84 -1.26
C LEU A 133 12.52 1.85 -0.17
N ALA A 134 13.31 2.26 0.82
CA ALA A 134 13.69 1.42 1.96
C ALA A 134 12.49 1.01 2.83
N HIS A 135 11.40 1.79 2.79
CA HIS A 135 10.15 1.55 3.50
C HIS A 135 9.07 0.97 2.59
N TYR A 136 9.32 0.87 1.29
CA TYR A 136 8.35 0.44 0.30
C TYR A 136 8.06 -1.05 0.42
N ARG A 137 6.77 -1.37 0.53
CA ARG A 137 6.25 -2.73 0.62
C ARG A 137 5.55 -3.21 -0.64
N GLY A 138 5.44 -2.35 -1.66
CA GLY A 138 4.68 -2.61 -2.88
C GLY A 138 3.43 -1.74 -3.00
N ARG A 139 2.68 -1.99 -4.07
CA ARG A 139 1.41 -1.33 -4.39
C ARG A 139 0.25 -2.31 -4.36
N THR A 140 -0.90 -1.88 -3.83
CA THR A 140 -2.09 -2.74 -3.63
C THR A 140 -2.69 -3.27 -4.94
N GLY A 141 -2.43 -2.64 -6.09
CA GLY A 141 -2.87 -3.10 -7.41
C GLY A 141 -1.88 -4.02 -8.15
N LEU A 142 -0.71 -4.31 -7.56
CA LEU A 142 0.30 -5.16 -8.18
C LEU A 142 0.34 -6.53 -7.49
N ASP A 143 0.46 -7.61 -8.28
CA ASP A 143 0.75 -8.93 -7.71
C ASP A 143 2.19 -8.98 -7.17
N ALA A 144 2.49 -10.00 -6.35
CA ALA A 144 3.79 -10.10 -5.68
C ALA A 144 5.01 -10.01 -6.63
N PRO A 145 5.07 -10.72 -7.78
CA PRO A 145 6.20 -10.58 -8.69
C PRO A 145 6.24 -9.20 -9.38
N ALA A 146 5.10 -8.58 -9.69
CA ALA A 146 5.08 -7.21 -10.24
C ALA A 146 5.57 -6.17 -9.23
N GLN A 147 5.24 -6.31 -7.94
CA GLN A 147 5.77 -5.43 -6.88
C GLN A 147 7.30 -5.50 -6.79
N VAL A 148 7.89 -6.69 -7.00
CA VAL A 148 9.35 -6.87 -7.01
C VAL A 148 9.98 -6.19 -8.22
N ALA A 149 9.36 -6.31 -9.40
CA ALA A 149 9.83 -5.62 -10.60
C ALA A 149 9.72 -4.08 -10.46
N ASP A 150 8.60 -3.58 -9.94
CA ASP A 150 8.41 -2.15 -9.66
C ASP A 150 9.48 -1.61 -8.68
N ALA A 151 9.73 -2.31 -7.56
CA ALA A 151 10.72 -1.90 -6.58
C ALA A 151 12.15 -1.90 -7.16
N GLU A 152 12.51 -2.91 -7.95
CA GLU A 152 13.84 -3.02 -8.54
C GLU A 152 14.09 -1.96 -9.63
N ALA A 153 13.09 -1.68 -10.48
CA ALA A 153 13.19 -0.61 -11.47
C ALA A 153 13.40 0.75 -10.78
N ARG A 154 12.64 1.05 -9.71
CA ARG A 154 12.81 2.26 -8.90
C ARG A 154 14.20 2.34 -8.29
N ARG A 155 14.74 1.21 -7.81
CA ARG A 155 16.10 1.13 -7.25
C ARG A 155 17.17 1.46 -8.29
N ILE A 156 17.07 0.87 -9.48
CA ILE A 156 18.06 1.03 -10.56
C ILE A 156 18.07 2.46 -11.11
N TRP A 157 16.88 3.05 -11.30
CA TRP A 157 16.75 4.40 -11.85
C TRP A 157 16.72 5.51 -10.80
N GLY A 158 16.77 5.17 -9.50
CA GLY A 158 16.73 6.16 -8.42
C GLY A 158 15.42 6.96 -8.39
N LEU A 159 14.28 6.29 -8.62
CA LEU A 159 12.98 6.95 -8.75
C LEU A 159 12.23 7.04 -7.43
N GLY A 160 11.48 8.12 -7.26
CA GLY A 160 10.47 8.22 -6.21
C GLY A 160 9.33 7.23 -6.42
N LEU A 161 8.59 6.94 -5.37
CA LEU A 161 7.50 5.96 -5.37
C LEU A 161 6.26 6.42 -6.14
N VAL A 162 6.11 7.70 -6.48
CA VAL A 162 4.98 8.22 -7.27
C VAL A 162 5.24 8.26 -8.78
N GLU A 163 6.49 8.08 -9.21
CA GLU A 163 6.83 8.08 -10.64
C GLU A 163 6.06 6.96 -11.37
N PRO A 164 5.42 7.27 -12.52
CA PRO A 164 4.61 6.31 -13.27
C PRO A 164 5.50 5.32 -13.99
N LEU A 165 5.38 4.04 -13.64
CA LEU A 165 6.06 2.94 -14.32
C LEU A 165 5.04 2.14 -15.11
N GLU A 166 5.40 1.77 -16.34
CA GLU A 166 4.61 0.86 -17.18
C GLU A 166 5.18 -0.54 -17.01
N LEU A 167 4.41 -1.47 -16.44
CA LEU A 167 4.84 -2.86 -16.24
C LEU A 167 4.08 -3.78 -17.20
N THR A 168 4.80 -4.38 -18.14
CA THR A 168 4.23 -5.37 -19.05
C THR A 168 4.79 -6.74 -18.72
N ARG A 169 3.91 -7.69 -18.37
CA ARG A 169 4.29 -9.07 -18.07
C ARG A 169 4.50 -9.85 -19.36
N GLU A 170 5.67 -10.46 -19.51
CA GLU A 170 5.95 -11.37 -20.61
C GLU A 170 5.54 -12.81 -20.23
N SER A 171 4.96 -13.56 -21.17
CA SER A 171 4.33 -14.85 -20.87
C SER A 171 5.23 -16.09 -21.05
N LYS A 172 5.13 -16.98 -20.05
CA LYS A 172 5.47 -18.42 -19.94
C LYS A 172 6.94 -18.87 -20.01
N SER A 173 7.61 -18.76 -18.87
CA SER A 173 8.68 -19.69 -18.44
C SER A 173 8.54 -19.98 -16.94
N ALA A 174 9.40 -20.83 -16.36
CA ALA A 174 9.47 -21.03 -14.90
C ALA A 174 9.79 -19.74 -14.11
N GLN A 175 10.25 -18.69 -14.81
CA GLN A 175 10.55 -17.36 -14.31
C GLN A 175 9.53 -16.35 -14.86
N VAL A 176 9.09 -15.42 -14.00
CA VAL A 176 8.22 -14.30 -14.41
C VAL A 176 9.10 -13.18 -14.93
N ARG A 177 8.81 -12.65 -16.13
CA ARG A 177 9.55 -11.52 -16.71
C ARG A 177 8.62 -10.33 -16.88
N PHE A 178 9.19 -9.15 -16.68
CA PHE A 178 8.54 -7.87 -16.87
C PHE A 178 9.43 -7.00 -17.74
N HIS A 179 8.85 -6.40 -18.76
CA HIS A 179 9.40 -5.20 -19.36
C HIS A 179 8.86 -3.99 -18.58
N VAL A 180 9.75 -3.19 -18.01
CA VAL A 180 9.39 -1.98 -17.25
C VAL A 180 9.79 -0.75 -18.05
N GLY A 181 8.84 0.17 -18.28
CA GLY A 181 9.03 1.41 -19.00
C GLY A 181 9.00 2.65 -18.10
N TYR A 182 9.89 3.61 -18.36
CA TYR A 182 9.87 4.94 -17.74
C TYR A 182 10.47 6.01 -18.68
N ARG A 183 9.65 6.98 -19.12
CA ARG A 183 10.09 8.13 -19.95
C ARG A 183 10.97 7.73 -21.15
N GLY A 184 10.59 6.66 -21.86
CA GLY A 184 11.32 6.15 -23.02
C GLY A 184 12.51 5.25 -22.70
N MET A 185 12.85 5.06 -21.42
CA MET A 185 13.75 4.01 -20.97
C MET A 185 12.99 2.70 -20.75
N GLY A 186 13.66 1.58 -21.00
CA GLY A 186 13.14 0.24 -20.77
C GLY A 186 14.11 -0.57 -19.90
N LEU A 187 13.59 -1.49 -19.11
CA LEU A 187 14.38 -2.42 -18.30
C LEU A 187 13.68 -3.78 -18.25
N ASP A 188 14.42 -4.84 -18.60
CA ASP A 188 13.92 -6.20 -18.48
C ASP A 188 14.27 -6.78 -17.11
N ILE A 189 13.23 -7.12 -16.34
CA ILE A 189 13.37 -7.67 -15.00
C ILE A 189 12.80 -9.07 -14.96
N ALA A 190 13.62 -9.99 -14.47
CA ALA A 190 13.25 -11.39 -14.27
C ALA A 190 13.15 -11.70 -12.78
N VAL A 191 12.03 -12.30 -12.37
CA VAL A 191 11.68 -12.55 -10.97
C VAL A 191 11.40 -14.04 -10.76
N GLU A 192 12.09 -14.63 -9.78
CA GLU A 192 12.01 -16.07 -9.47
C GLU A 192 11.61 -16.31 -8.01
N PRO A 193 10.60 -17.17 -7.75
CA PRO A 193 10.22 -17.49 -6.38
C PRO A 193 11.23 -18.44 -5.73
N PHE A 194 11.50 -18.24 -4.45
CA PHE A 194 12.18 -19.21 -3.60
C PHE A 194 11.51 -19.28 -2.22
N LYS A 195 11.80 -20.34 -1.46
CA LYS A 195 11.28 -20.52 -0.10
C LYS A 195 12.30 -20.03 0.92
N GLN A 196 11.82 -19.29 1.92
CA GLN A 196 12.64 -18.86 3.06
C GLN A 196 11.85 -18.97 4.36
N SER A 197 12.57 -19.09 5.47
CA SER A 197 11.96 -18.94 6.80
C SER A 197 11.77 -17.47 7.13
N SER A 198 10.61 -17.10 7.65
CA SER A 198 10.37 -15.75 8.15
C SER A 198 9.44 -15.75 9.35
N ILE A 199 9.65 -14.80 10.25
CA ILE A 199 8.75 -14.58 11.38
C ILE A 199 7.54 -13.75 10.88
N PRO A 200 6.30 -14.27 10.99
CA PRO A 200 5.12 -13.58 10.46
C PRO A 200 4.67 -12.41 11.33
N SER A 201 4.96 -12.45 12.63
CA SER A 201 4.53 -11.47 13.64
C SER A 201 5.41 -11.59 14.89
N CYS A 202 5.45 -10.55 15.73
CA CYS A 202 6.23 -10.61 16.97
C CYS A 202 5.80 -11.79 17.85
N GLY A 203 6.78 -12.55 18.34
CA GLY A 203 6.52 -13.70 19.22
C GLY A 203 5.88 -14.92 18.55
N GLN A 204 5.71 -14.93 17.22
CA GLN A 204 5.30 -16.12 16.48
C GLN A 204 6.50 -16.97 16.07
N GLU A 205 6.27 -18.27 15.90
CA GLU A 205 7.28 -19.17 15.35
C GLU A 205 7.56 -18.86 13.86
N PRO A 206 8.78 -19.11 13.38
CA PRO A 206 9.11 -18.93 11.98
C PRO A 206 8.28 -19.85 11.07
N GLU A 207 7.78 -19.31 9.97
CA GLU A 207 7.06 -20.05 8.94
C GLU A 207 7.78 -19.97 7.59
N VAL A 208 7.53 -20.95 6.71
CA VAL A 208 8.09 -20.95 5.35
C VAL A 208 7.25 -20.04 4.46
N THR A 209 7.84 -18.94 4.00
CA THR A 209 7.20 -18.00 3.07
C THR A 209 7.87 -18.03 1.70
N THR A 210 7.12 -17.53 0.70
CA THR A 210 7.69 -17.27 -0.63
C THR A 210 8.40 -15.92 -0.61
N ALA A 211 9.62 -15.90 -1.10
CA ALA A 211 10.39 -14.71 -1.41
C ALA A 211 10.79 -14.73 -2.88
N TRP A 212 11.37 -13.62 -3.35
CA TRP A 212 11.64 -13.43 -4.77
C TRP A 212 13.10 -13.01 -4.99
N ARG A 213 13.76 -13.69 -5.92
CA ARG A 213 15.05 -13.29 -6.46
C ARG A 213 14.81 -12.46 -7.71
N VAL A 214 15.54 -11.36 -7.83
CA VAL A 214 15.44 -10.45 -8.96
C VAL A 214 16.74 -10.44 -9.75
N THR A 215 16.63 -10.44 -11.08
CA THR A 215 17.73 -10.25 -12.01
C THR A 215 17.28 -9.21 -13.04
N ALA A 216 18.00 -8.10 -13.14
CA ALA A 216 17.71 -7.04 -14.10
C ALA A 216 18.77 -7.03 -15.21
N LYS A 217 18.34 -6.85 -16.46
CA LYS A 217 19.21 -6.59 -17.60
C LYS A 217 18.89 -5.20 -18.17
N PRO A 218 19.87 -4.30 -18.25
CA PRO A 218 19.69 -3.00 -18.90
C PRO A 218 19.52 -3.15 -20.42
#